data_AF-A0A6A5HG82-F1
#
_entry.id   AF-A0A6A5HG82-F1
#
_cell.length_a   1.000
_cell.length_b   1.000
_cell.length_c   1.000
_cell.angle_alpha   90.00
_cell.angle_beta   90.00
_cell.angle_gamma   90.00
#
_symmetry.space_group_name_H-M   'P 1'
#
loop_
_entity.id
_entity.type
_entity.pdbx_description
1 polymer ?
#
loop_
_entity_poly.entity_id
_entity_poly.type
_entity_poly.pdbx_seq_one_letter_code
_entity_poly.pdbx_strand_id
1 'polypeptide(L)'
;MVYDVESLHSDELFRHPVIDGVRFFTICCLDCSVSECIKVGQKWMDNDVEIGSRIETINDQYQQIDDYIEAVKAQGWKIVNIAGKTLQIETKNRKKHLLLRVLQDTEIRIQYKEGTIIFIVVPADIQQNDYEKYVGS
;
A
#
# COMPACT_ATOMS: atom_id res chain seq x y z
N MET A 1 -2.19 -5.88 19.18
CA MET A 1 -2.02 -7.26 18.66
C MET A 1 -1.56 -7.08 17.23
N VAL A 2 -0.27 -7.31 16.98
CA VAL A 2 0.31 -7.31 15.63
C VAL A 2 0.02 -8.69 15.07
N TYR A 3 -0.71 -8.76 13.96
CA TYR A 3 -0.93 -10.02 13.25
C TYR A 3 0.20 -10.16 12.24
N ASP A 4 1.24 -10.91 12.59
CA ASP A 4 2.18 -11.42 11.60
C ASP A 4 1.47 -12.56 10.86
N VAL A 5 0.84 -12.20 9.75
CA VAL A 5 0.34 -13.22 8.84
C VAL A 5 1.41 -13.47 7.79
N GLU A 6 2.26 -14.46 8.04
CA GLU A 6 3.19 -14.94 7.03
C GLU A 6 2.38 -15.63 5.93
N SER A 7 2.25 -14.94 4.78
CA SER A 7 1.73 -15.43 3.49
C SER A 7 0.25 -15.85 3.45
N LEU A 8 -0.67 -14.88 3.53
CA LEU A 8 -2.05 -15.06 3.04
C LEU A 8 -2.14 -14.65 1.56
N HIS A 9 -2.82 -15.45 0.75
CA HIS A 9 -3.32 -14.96 -0.53
C HIS A 9 -4.35 -13.85 -0.30
N SER A 10 -4.43 -12.86 -1.20
CA SER A 10 -5.26 -11.67 -1.00
C SER A 10 -6.74 -12.02 -0.71
N ASP A 11 -7.28 -13.06 -1.38
CA ASP A 11 -8.66 -13.53 -1.18
C ASP A 11 -8.92 -14.09 0.21
N GLU A 12 -7.92 -14.75 0.81
CA GLU A 12 -8.01 -15.28 2.17
C GLU A 12 -7.88 -14.16 3.20
N LEU A 13 -7.03 -13.18 2.92
CA LEU A 13 -6.91 -11.95 3.69
C LEU A 13 -8.28 -11.27 3.82
N PHE A 14 -8.97 -10.98 2.70
CA PHE A 14 -10.27 -10.29 2.74
C PHE A 14 -11.37 -11.03 3.49
N ARG A 15 -11.29 -12.35 3.57
CA ARG A 15 -12.25 -13.21 4.30
C ARG A 15 -11.92 -13.32 5.78
N HIS A 16 -10.74 -12.88 6.20
CA HIS A 16 -10.35 -12.98 7.59
C HIS A 16 -11.12 -11.93 8.44
N PRO A 17 -11.88 -12.35 9.46
CA PRO A 17 -12.76 -11.45 10.24
C PRO A 17 -11.98 -10.36 10.99
N VAL A 18 -10.67 -10.57 11.19
CA VAL A 18 -9.77 -9.58 11.79
C VAL A 18 -9.70 -8.27 11.01
N ILE A 19 -9.92 -8.31 9.70
CA ILE A 19 -9.76 -7.12 8.85
C ILE A 19 -10.84 -6.09 9.13
N ASP A 20 -12.00 -6.53 9.60
CA ASP A 20 -13.12 -5.62 9.89
C ASP A 20 -13.06 -5.05 11.32
N GLY A 21 -12.26 -5.66 12.20
CA GLY A 21 -12.18 -5.28 13.62
C GLY A 21 -10.88 -4.59 14.04
N VAL A 22 -9.79 -4.78 13.30
CA VAL A 22 -8.49 -4.18 13.61
C VAL A 22 -8.33 -2.87 12.84
N ARG A 23 -7.68 -1.88 13.47
CA ARG A 23 -7.40 -0.59 12.83
C ARG A 23 -5.94 -0.39 12.46
N PHE A 24 -5.02 -1.24 12.94
CA PHE A 24 -3.61 -1.16 12.60
C PHE A 24 -3.14 -2.49 12.01
N PHE A 25 -2.62 -2.45 10.78
CA PHE A 25 -2.22 -3.65 10.04
C PHE A 25 -0.79 -3.54 9.52
N THR A 26 -0.02 -4.61 9.67
CA THR A 26 1.19 -4.86 8.88
C THR A 26 0.98 -6.20 8.19
N ILE A 27 0.89 -6.23 6.87
CA ILE A 27 0.58 -7.45 6.12
C ILE A 27 1.62 -7.65 5.02
N CYS A 28 2.20 -8.85 4.95
CA CYS A 28 3.07 -9.26 3.86
C CYS A 28 2.34 -10.30 2.99
N CYS A 29 2.03 -9.92 1.74
CA CYS A 29 1.40 -10.81 0.77
C CYS A 29 2.40 -11.22 -0.33
N LEU A 30 2.19 -12.39 -0.92
CA LEU A 30 2.89 -12.81 -2.13
C LEU A 30 1.93 -12.72 -3.32
N ASP A 31 2.46 -12.32 -4.47
CA ASP A 31 1.77 -12.34 -5.77
C ASP A 31 0.46 -11.55 -5.83
N CYS A 32 0.39 -10.42 -5.12
CA CYS A 32 -0.78 -9.55 -5.16
C CYS A 32 -0.78 -8.72 -6.46
N SER A 33 -1.78 -8.94 -7.32
CA SER A 33 -2.01 -8.15 -8.53
C SER A 33 -2.36 -6.69 -8.22
N VAL A 34 -2.27 -5.80 -9.22
CA VAL A 34 -2.74 -4.41 -9.09
C VAL A 34 -4.17 -4.35 -8.56
N SER A 35 -5.07 -5.16 -9.11
CA SER A 35 -6.48 -5.17 -8.70
C SER A 35 -6.65 -5.54 -7.24
N GLU A 36 -5.91 -6.54 -6.76
CA GLU A 36 -5.97 -6.97 -5.36
C GLU A 36 -5.39 -5.90 -4.42
N CYS A 37 -4.25 -5.29 -4.77
CA CYS A 37 -3.68 -4.17 -4.03
C CYS A 37 -4.70 -3.02 -3.86
N ILE A 38 -5.39 -2.68 -4.95
CA ILE A 38 -6.41 -1.65 -4.97
C ILE A 38 -7.62 -2.03 -4.10
N LYS A 39 -8.06 -3.29 -4.10
CA LYS A 39 -9.11 -3.77 -3.19
C LYS A 39 -8.69 -3.62 -1.73
N VAL A 40 -7.42 -3.88 -1.39
CA VAL A 40 -6.98 -3.75 0.01
C VAL A 40 -6.93 -2.28 0.41
N GLY A 41 -6.37 -1.42 -0.45
CA GLY A 41 -6.40 0.03 -0.24
C GLY A 41 -7.83 0.56 -0.07
N GLN A 42 -8.80 0.06 -0.84
CA GLN A 42 -10.21 0.43 -0.70
C GLN A 42 -10.73 0.07 0.70
N LYS A 43 -10.49 -1.18 1.13
CA LYS A 43 -10.94 -1.66 2.44
C LYS A 43 -10.33 -0.86 3.59
N TRP A 44 -9.08 -0.45 3.45
CA TRP A 44 -8.39 0.41 4.42
C TRP A 44 -8.97 1.81 4.49
N MET A 45 -9.26 2.42 3.34
CA MET A 45 -9.95 3.71 3.30
C MET A 45 -11.36 3.62 3.91
N ASP A 46 -12.06 2.50 3.70
CA ASP A 46 -13.40 2.28 4.26
C ASP A 46 -13.38 2.07 5.77
N ASN A 47 -12.36 1.37 6.29
CA ASN A 47 -12.21 1.08 7.71
C ASN A 47 -11.50 2.20 8.50
N ASP A 48 -11.06 3.27 7.83
CA ASP A 48 -10.29 4.39 8.42
C ASP A 48 -9.12 3.90 9.30
N VAL A 49 -8.33 2.97 8.76
CA VAL A 49 -7.18 2.38 9.46
C VAL A 49 -6.19 3.45 9.94
N GLU A 50 -5.46 3.15 11.00
CA GLU A 50 -4.51 4.05 11.65
C GLU A 50 -3.28 4.30 10.79
N ILE A 51 -2.68 5.47 11.01
CA ILE A 51 -1.40 5.87 10.42
C ILE A 51 -0.33 4.84 10.79
N GLY A 52 0.51 4.48 9.82
CA GLY A 52 1.53 3.46 9.92
C GLY A 52 1.07 2.06 9.51
N SER A 53 -0.23 1.84 9.27
CA SER A 53 -0.70 0.58 8.68
C SER A 53 -0.08 0.40 7.29
N ARG A 54 0.59 -0.73 7.05
CA ARG A 54 1.32 -1.02 5.79
C ARG A 54 1.09 -2.42 5.22
N ILE A 55 0.97 -2.50 3.89
CA ILE A 55 1.00 -3.74 3.14
C ILE A 55 2.25 -3.73 2.30
N GLU A 56 2.93 -4.85 2.33
CA GLU A 56 4.02 -5.16 1.44
C GLU A 56 3.60 -6.36 0.61
N THR A 57 3.82 -6.26 -0.68
CA THR A 57 3.66 -7.40 -1.57
C THR A 57 4.83 -7.50 -2.50
N ILE A 58 5.26 -8.72 -2.78
CA ILE A 58 6.20 -9.00 -3.85
C ILE A 58 5.38 -9.40 -5.07
N ASN A 59 5.67 -8.79 -6.22
CA ASN A 59 4.98 -9.10 -7.46
C ASN A 59 5.98 -9.51 -8.55
N ASP A 60 5.89 -10.77 -8.97
CA ASP A 60 6.77 -11.37 -9.99
C ASP A 60 6.43 -10.93 -11.44
N GLN A 61 5.37 -10.13 -11.64
CA GLN A 61 4.90 -9.64 -12.94
C GLN A 61 5.48 -8.27 -13.35
N TYR A 62 6.47 -7.74 -12.61
CA TYR A 62 7.18 -6.49 -12.97
C TYR A 62 6.27 -5.25 -13.16
N GLN A 63 5.19 -5.17 -12.38
CA GLN A 63 4.23 -4.07 -12.44
C GLN A 63 4.92 -2.71 -12.23
N GLN A 64 4.57 -1.74 -13.05
CA GLN A 64 5.12 -0.40 -13.06
C GLN A 64 4.21 0.56 -12.29
N ILE A 65 4.76 1.71 -11.88
CA ILE A 65 3.96 2.74 -11.21
C ILE A 65 2.78 3.22 -12.06
N ASP A 66 2.92 3.20 -13.38
CA ASP A 66 1.86 3.61 -14.32
C ASP A 66 0.63 2.70 -14.25
N ASP A 67 0.82 1.38 -14.06
CA ASP A 67 -0.28 0.43 -13.89
C ASP A 67 -1.14 0.79 -12.66
N TYR A 68 -0.48 1.23 -11.58
CA TYR A 68 -1.15 1.69 -10.38
C TYR A 68 -1.81 3.06 -10.56
N ILE A 69 -1.19 3.98 -11.29
CA ILE A 69 -1.80 5.28 -11.61
C ILE A 69 -3.12 5.08 -12.36
N GLU A 70 -3.12 4.20 -13.36
CA GLU A 70 -4.31 3.86 -14.14
C GLU A 70 -5.40 3.23 -13.25
N ALA A 71 -5.02 2.26 -12.41
CA ALA A 71 -5.96 1.58 -11.53
C ALA A 71 -6.57 2.52 -10.47
N VAL A 72 -5.77 3.39 -9.85
CA VAL A 72 -6.22 4.41 -8.88
C VAL A 72 -7.20 5.38 -9.55
N LYS A 73 -6.90 5.84 -10.77
CA LYS A 73 -7.80 6.70 -11.55
C LYS A 73 -9.10 5.98 -11.91
N ALA A 74 -9.04 4.71 -12.30
CA ALA A 74 -10.21 3.91 -12.63
C ALA A 74 -11.15 3.72 -11.42
N GLN A 75 -10.61 3.69 -10.20
CA GLN A 75 -11.41 3.70 -8.97
C GLN A 75 -11.98 5.08 -8.60
N GLY A 76 -11.58 6.14 -9.31
CA GLY A 76 -11.96 7.51 -8.96
C GLY A 76 -11.27 8.05 -7.71
N TRP A 77 -10.18 7.42 -7.26
CA TRP A 77 -9.40 7.91 -6.14
C TRP A 77 -8.61 9.16 -6.55
N LYS A 78 -8.50 10.12 -5.62
CA LYS A 78 -7.79 11.36 -5.87
C LYS A 78 -6.31 11.21 -5.58
N ILE A 79 -5.50 11.28 -6.62
CA ILE A 79 -4.04 11.38 -6.51
C ILE A 79 -3.70 12.84 -6.16
N VAL A 80 -3.03 13.03 -5.02
CA VAL A 80 -2.58 14.33 -4.50
C VAL A 80 -1.20 14.69 -5.04
N ASN A 81 -0.31 13.70 -5.15
CA ASN A 81 1.04 13.89 -5.67
C ASN A 81 1.56 12.61 -6.35
N ILE A 82 2.48 12.79 -7.30
CA ILE A 82 3.24 11.73 -7.95
C ILE A 82 4.71 12.13 -7.89
N ALA A 83 5.53 11.31 -7.23
CA ALA A 83 6.94 11.57 -7.01
C ALA A 83 7.77 10.33 -7.37
N GLY A 84 8.28 10.29 -8.61
CA GLY A 84 8.98 9.11 -9.12
C GLY A 84 8.06 7.89 -9.09
N LYS A 85 8.42 6.88 -8.30
CA LYS A 85 7.65 5.63 -8.15
C LYS A 85 6.70 5.64 -6.94
N THR A 86 6.41 6.83 -6.40
CA THR A 86 5.51 6.99 -5.25
C THR A 86 4.26 7.78 -5.63
N LEU A 87 3.08 7.26 -5.31
CA LEU A 87 1.81 7.98 -5.37
C LEU A 87 1.37 8.36 -3.97
N GLN A 88 0.88 9.59 -3.81
CA GLN A 88 0.14 10.02 -2.63
C GLN A 88 -1.33 10.13 -3.00
N ILE A 89 -2.19 9.45 -2.26
CA ILE A 89 -3.61 9.29 -2.57
C ILE A 89 -4.44 9.77 -1.37
N GLU A 90 -5.45 10.60 -1.63
CA GLU A 90 -6.38 11.08 -0.60
C GLU A 90 -7.27 9.96 -0.08
N THR A 91 -7.46 9.89 1.25
CA THR A 91 -8.46 9.00 1.85
C THR A 91 -9.73 9.77 2.22
N LYS A 92 -10.79 9.06 2.59
CA LYS A 92 -12.02 9.69 3.13
C LYS A 92 -11.74 10.52 4.39
N ASN A 93 -10.74 10.14 5.18
CA ASN A 93 -10.27 10.90 6.32
C ASN A 93 -9.23 11.93 5.87
N ARG A 94 -9.62 13.21 5.85
CA ARG A 94 -8.75 14.32 5.39
C ARG A 94 -7.45 14.50 6.19
N LYS A 95 -7.28 13.80 7.31
CA LYS A 95 -6.04 13.79 8.09
C LYS A 95 -5.07 12.68 7.67
N LYS A 96 -5.46 11.79 6.75
CA LYS A 96 -4.71 10.61 6.34
C LYS A 96 -4.64 10.51 4.81
N HIS A 97 -3.48 10.16 4.29
CA HIS A 97 -3.27 9.78 2.90
C HIS A 97 -2.76 8.33 2.82
N LEU A 98 -2.87 7.70 1.66
CA LEU A 98 -2.10 6.50 1.34
C LEU A 98 -0.87 6.89 0.52
N LEU A 99 0.29 6.34 0.87
CA LEU A 99 1.41 6.25 -0.05
C LEU A 99 1.41 4.87 -0.70
N LEU A 100 1.65 4.86 -2.01
CA LEU A 100 1.89 3.65 -2.79
C LEU A 100 3.28 3.79 -3.41
N ARG A 101 4.19 2.86 -3.13
CA ARG A 101 5.54 2.82 -3.71
C ARG A 101 5.75 1.52 -4.47
N VAL A 102 6.28 1.62 -5.68
CA VAL A 102 6.81 0.47 -6.43
C VAL A 102 8.34 0.48 -6.35
N LEU A 103 8.95 -0.56 -5.78
CA LEU A 103 10.39 -0.75 -5.70
C LEU A 103 10.86 -1.60 -6.88
N GLN A 104 11.92 -1.15 -7.56
CA GLN A 104 12.55 -1.89 -8.66
C GLN A 104 14.03 -2.14 -8.36
N ASP A 105 14.66 -3.02 -9.15
CA ASP A 105 16.04 -3.53 -9.04
C ASP A 105 17.08 -2.62 -8.38
N THR A 106 17.14 -1.35 -8.76
CA THR A 106 18.15 -0.42 -8.25
C THR A 106 17.89 0.13 -6.85
N GLU A 107 16.70 -0.09 -6.31
CA GLU A 107 16.22 0.43 -5.02
C GLU A 107 16.06 -0.68 -3.97
N ILE A 108 16.38 -1.92 -4.33
CA ILE A 108 16.20 -3.09 -3.49
C ILE A 108 17.29 -3.13 -2.40
N ARG A 109 16.86 -3.15 -1.14
CA ARG A 109 17.71 -3.50 0.01
C ARG A 109 17.70 -5.02 0.22
N ILE A 110 18.67 -5.55 0.96
CA ILE A 110 18.82 -7.00 1.28
C ILE A 110 17.50 -7.66 1.75
N GLN A 111 16.60 -6.89 2.37
CA GLN A 111 15.31 -7.36 2.90
C GLN A 111 14.14 -7.37 1.89
N TYR A 112 14.26 -6.71 0.74
CA TYR A 112 13.19 -6.61 -0.25
C TYR A 112 13.52 -7.44 -1.49
N LYS A 113 12.49 -7.89 -2.23
CA LYS A 113 12.67 -8.50 -3.55
C LYS A 113 12.29 -7.52 -4.65
N GLU A 114 12.70 -7.82 -5.87
CA GLU A 114 12.29 -7.05 -7.04
C GLU A 114 10.76 -7.07 -7.17
N GLY A 115 10.17 -5.95 -7.61
CA GLY A 115 8.71 -5.84 -7.73
C GLY A 115 8.00 -5.72 -6.38
N THR A 116 8.70 -5.32 -5.31
CA THR A 116 8.03 -5.03 -4.03
C THR A 116 7.17 -3.78 -4.16
N ILE A 117 5.88 -3.90 -3.82
CA ILE A 117 4.95 -2.78 -3.71
C ILE A 117 4.60 -2.55 -2.26
N ILE A 118 4.67 -1.29 -1.83
CA ILE A 118 4.34 -0.86 -0.47
C ILE A 118 3.13 0.06 -0.54
N PHE A 119 2.09 -0.27 0.22
CA PHE A 119 0.99 0.63 0.54
C PHE A 119 1.08 0.99 2.01
N ILE A 120 1.10 2.28 2.37
CA ILE A 120 1.16 2.70 3.77
C ILE A 120 0.28 3.92 4.03
N VAL A 121 -0.41 3.91 5.17
CA VAL A 121 -1.22 5.04 5.62
C VAL A 121 -0.33 6.05 6.34
N VAL A 122 -0.40 7.31 5.92
CA VAL A 122 0.46 8.39 6.41
C VAL A 122 -0.37 9.61 6.82
N PRO A 123 0.17 10.53 7.63
CA PRO A 123 -0.46 11.84 7.86
C PRO A 123 -0.68 12.59 6.54
N ALA A 124 -1.78 13.32 6.41
CA ALA A 124 -2.09 14.07 5.19
C ALA A 124 -1.13 15.24 4.91
N ASP A 125 -0.50 15.79 5.95
CA ASP A 125 0.44 16.92 5.90
C ASP A 125 1.89 16.49 5.60
N ILE A 126 2.12 15.20 5.36
CA ILE A 126 3.41 14.65 4.96
C ILE A 126 3.98 15.36 3.72
N GLN A 127 5.25 15.75 3.79
CA GLN A 127 5.97 16.34 2.67
C GLN A 127 6.65 15.26 1.83
N GLN A 128 6.84 15.52 0.54
CA GLN A 128 7.49 14.57 -0.37
C GLN A 128 8.88 14.12 0.12
N ASN A 129 9.66 15.03 0.72
CA ASN A 129 10.99 14.72 1.25
C ASN A 129 10.95 13.71 2.42
N ASP A 130 9.78 13.51 3.03
CA ASP A 130 9.58 12.57 4.13
C ASP A 130 9.11 11.20 3.66
N TYR A 131 8.76 11.01 2.38
CA TYR A 131 8.21 9.74 1.88
C TYR A 131 9.12 8.55 2.20
N GLU A 132 10.43 8.69 2.01
CA GLU A 132 11.41 7.64 2.27
C GLU A 132 11.43 7.15 3.72
N LYS A 133 10.97 7.96 4.69
CA LYS A 133 10.85 7.52 6.09
C LYS A 133 9.79 6.43 6.26
N TYR A 134 8.79 6.40 5.38
CA TYR A 134 7.63 5.51 5.43
C TYR A 134 7.73 4.32 4.48
N VAL A 135 8.28 4.54 3.28
CA VAL A 135 8.38 3.49 2.23
C VAL A 135 9.81 2.99 2.00
N GLY A 136 10.80 3.56 2.69
CA GLY A 136 12.21 3.17 2.58
C GLY A 136 12.77 2.47 3.83
N SER A 137 11.93 2.18 4.84
CA SER A 137 12.30 1.45 6.08
C SER A 137 12.26 -0.05 5.87
#